data_AF-A0A8H6A8B5-F1
#
_entry.id   AF-A0A8H6A8B5-F1
#
_cell.length_a   1.000
_cell.length_b   1.000
_cell.length_c   1.000
_cell.angle_alpha   90.00
_cell.angle_beta   90.00
_cell.angle_gamma   90.00
#
_symmetry.space_group_name_H-M   'P 1'
#
loop_
_entity.id
_entity.type
_entity.pdbx_description
1 polymer ?
#
loop_
_entity_poly.entity_id
_entity_poly.type
_entity_poly.pdbx_seq_one_letter_code
_entity_poly.pdbx_strand_id
1 'polypeptide(L)'
;MVVEVGPAVDNLKVGDRVAIEPGVPCRRKSLDYRSCHHCRDGLHNLCRDIICAATPLHDGMLFKYYTTQSVFCYPIPSQMSFEEGALVEPLTVAMQVAKAVGTVCKAYGAKKVVRGSIRYTAGCFSAILDLIASGKIDVKRLVTIRFAFEQVEEAFELLSREDKAVEGQGDGEVINVMIAGRKD
;
A
#
# COMPACT_ATOMS: atom_id res chain seq x y z
N MET A 1 13.27 3.07 2.88
CA MET A 1 14.55 2.34 2.90
C MET A 1 14.79 1.87 4.32
N VAL A 2 15.29 0.65 4.52
CA VAL A 2 15.62 0.14 5.85
C VAL A 2 16.86 0.86 6.37
N VAL A 3 16.72 1.52 7.52
CA VAL A 3 17.82 2.25 8.18
C VAL A 3 18.34 1.52 9.41
N GLU A 4 17.49 0.69 10.03
CA GLU A 4 17.80 -0.12 11.20
C GLU A 4 16.94 -1.38 11.17
N VAL A 5 17.45 -2.47 11.77
CA VAL A 5 16.71 -3.73 11.96
C VAL A 5 16.86 -4.20 13.40
N GLY A 6 15.79 -4.78 13.95
CA GLY A 6 15.82 -5.38 15.28
C GLY A 6 16.66 -6.68 15.29
N PRO A 7 17.11 -7.14 16.47
CA PRO A 7 18.02 -8.29 16.60
C PRO A 7 17.43 -9.62 16.12
N ALA A 8 16.10 -9.74 16.06
CA ALA A 8 15.40 -10.93 15.60
C ALA A 8 14.98 -10.86 14.11
N VAL A 9 15.37 -9.81 13.38
CA VAL A 9 15.08 -9.66 11.96
C VAL A 9 16.16 -10.36 11.15
N ASP A 10 15.78 -11.38 10.39
CA ASP A 10 16.66 -12.15 9.50
C ASP A 10 16.32 -11.97 8.02
N ASN A 11 15.13 -11.44 7.71
CA ASN A 11 14.61 -11.32 6.35
C ASN A 11 14.95 -10.00 5.65
N LEU A 12 15.54 -9.03 6.35
CA LEU A 12 15.90 -7.69 5.83
C LEU A 12 17.23 -7.23 6.40
N LYS A 13 17.91 -6.34 5.66
CA LYS A 13 19.12 -5.65 6.12
C LYS A 13 19.05 -4.14 5.85
N VAL A 14 19.89 -3.39 6.56
CA VAL A 14 20.08 -1.96 6.31
C VAL A 14 20.42 -1.72 4.84
N GLY A 15 19.78 -0.71 4.24
CA GLY A 15 19.89 -0.36 2.83
C GLY A 15 18.85 -1.01 1.93
N ASP A 16 18.15 -2.06 2.38
CA ASP A 16 17.08 -2.66 1.58
C ASP A 16 15.98 -1.62 1.29
N ARG A 17 15.54 -1.57 0.04
CA ARG A 17 14.38 -0.76 -0.36
C ARG A 17 13.15 -1.65 -0.19
N VAL A 18 12.13 -1.16 0.50
CA VAL A 18 10.95 -1.96 0.83
C VAL A 18 9.67 -1.19 0.56
N ALA A 19 8.66 -1.90 0.06
CA ALA A 19 7.27 -1.48 0.07
C ALA A 19 6.65 -1.97 1.39
N ILE A 20 5.90 -1.12 2.07
CA ILE A 20 5.36 -1.41 3.39
C ILE A 20 3.88 -1.73 3.26
N GLU A 21 3.48 -2.89 3.76
CA GLU A 21 2.09 -3.22 4.00
C GLU A 21 1.63 -2.58 5.31
N PRO A 22 0.64 -1.65 5.29
CA PRO A 22 0.34 -0.83 6.46
C PRO A 22 -0.46 -1.56 7.55
N GLY A 23 -1.10 -2.68 7.22
CA GLY A 23 -1.94 -3.45 8.13
C GLY A 23 -1.17 -4.55 8.87
N VAL A 24 -0.88 -4.34 10.15
CA VAL A 24 -0.23 -5.32 11.03
C VAL A 24 -1.29 -6.04 11.88
N PRO A 25 -1.52 -7.36 11.72
CA PRO A 25 -2.52 -8.12 12.45
C PRO A 25 -2.15 -8.35 13.93
N CYS A 26 -3.00 -9.09 14.66
CA CYS A 26 -3.04 -9.31 16.13
C CYS A 26 -1.74 -9.69 16.87
N ARG A 27 -0.60 -9.81 16.20
CA ARG A 27 0.72 -10.14 16.79
C ARG A 27 1.12 -9.24 17.96
N ARG A 28 0.53 -8.04 18.09
CA ARG A 28 0.91 -7.02 19.06
C ARG A 28 0.37 -7.24 20.49
N LYS A 29 -0.73 -7.99 20.70
CA LYS A 29 -1.50 -7.86 21.95
C LYS A 29 -1.66 -9.08 22.86
N SER A 30 -1.14 -10.27 22.51
CA SER A 30 -1.14 -11.55 23.28
C SER A 30 -1.71 -12.75 22.53
N LEU A 31 -2.16 -12.58 21.28
CA LEU A 31 -2.63 -13.68 20.46
C LEU A 31 -1.54 -14.08 19.47
N ASP A 32 -0.90 -15.22 19.76
CA ASP A 32 -0.07 -15.96 18.83
C ASP A 32 -0.71 -15.93 17.43
N TYR A 33 0.06 -15.60 16.39
CA TYR A 33 -0.40 -15.67 14.99
C TYR A 33 -1.06 -17.03 14.68
N ARG A 34 -0.62 -18.10 15.36
CA ARG A 34 -1.17 -19.46 15.25
C ARG A 34 -2.59 -19.60 15.83
N SER A 35 -3.00 -18.76 16.78
CA SER A 35 -4.32 -18.85 17.43
C SER A 35 -5.41 -18.09 16.67
N CYS A 36 -5.05 -17.12 15.82
CA CYS A 36 -6.00 -16.44 14.95
C CYS A 36 -6.21 -17.21 13.64
N HIS A 37 -7.41 -17.79 13.45
CA HIS A 37 -7.74 -18.54 12.24
C HIS A 37 -7.60 -17.70 10.96
N HIS A 38 -8.08 -16.44 10.96
CA HIS A 38 -7.94 -15.54 9.82
C HIS A 38 -6.48 -15.32 9.44
N CYS A 39 -5.62 -15.04 10.43
CA CYS A 39 -4.21 -14.81 10.18
C CYS A 39 -3.52 -16.05 9.62
N ARG A 40 -3.74 -17.22 10.25
CA ARG A 40 -3.19 -18.51 9.83
C ARG A 40 -3.62 -18.90 8.42
N ASP A 41 -4.85 -18.60 8.05
CA ASP A 41 -5.42 -18.95 6.75
C ASP A 41 -5.08 -17.90 5.66
N GLY A 42 -4.23 -16.92 5.97
CA GLY A 42 -3.79 -15.87 5.03
C GLY A 42 -4.81 -14.75 4.78
N LEU A 43 -5.89 -14.72 5.57
CA LEU A 43 -6.97 -13.74 5.55
C LEU A 43 -6.80 -12.69 6.66
N HIS A 44 -5.56 -12.24 6.88
CA HIS A 44 -5.23 -11.32 7.97
C HIS A 44 -5.94 -9.96 7.88
N ASN A 45 -6.46 -9.59 6.72
CA ASN A 45 -7.35 -8.44 6.55
C ASN A 45 -8.66 -8.51 7.36
N LEU A 46 -9.09 -9.73 7.71
CA LEU A 46 -10.25 -10.03 8.56
C LEU A 46 -9.87 -10.18 10.04
N CYS A 47 -8.59 -10.04 10.38
CA CYS A 47 -8.14 -10.04 11.77
C CYS A 47 -8.82 -8.89 12.54
N ARG A 48 -9.46 -9.21 13.66
CA ARG A 48 -10.18 -8.22 14.48
C ARG A 48 -9.24 -7.22 15.15
N ASP A 49 -8.02 -7.64 15.47
CA ASP A 49 -7.03 -6.83 16.16
C ASP A 49 -5.97 -6.26 15.21
N ILE A 50 -6.29 -6.15 13.92
CA ILE A 50 -5.41 -5.51 12.95
C ILE A 50 -5.24 -4.02 13.28
N ILE A 51 -4.00 -3.56 13.25
CA ILE A 51 -3.62 -2.16 13.36
C ILE A 51 -3.15 -1.73 12.00
N CYS A 52 -3.80 -0.73 11.41
CA CYS A 52 -3.39 -0.14 10.15
C CYS A 52 -2.82 1.26 10.39
N ALA A 53 -1.71 1.59 9.73
CA ALA A 53 -1.19 2.95 9.76
C ALA A 53 -2.27 3.96 9.35
N ALA A 54 -2.25 5.14 9.98
CA ALA A 54 -3.25 6.21 9.78
C ALA A 54 -4.70 5.85 10.14
N THR A 55 -4.92 4.85 11.01
CA THR A 55 -6.22 4.63 11.66
C THR A 55 -6.29 5.39 12.99
N PRO A 56 -7.49 5.73 13.51
CA PRO A 56 -7.60 6.41 14.80
C PRO A 56 -6.74 5.71 15.88
N LEU A 57 -6.01 6.52 16.65
CA LEU A 57 -5.07 6.10 17.70
C LEU A 57 -3.74 5.49 17.20
N HIS A 58 -3.48 5.49 15.89
CA HIS A 58 -2.24 4.95 15.31
C HIS A 58 -1.67 5.88 14.23
N ASP A 59 -0.42 6.27 14.38
CA ASP A 59 0.25 7.17 13.45
C ASP A 59 0.30 6.61 12.01
N GLY A 60 0.25 7.53 11.06
CA GLY A 60 0.47 7.26 9.63
C GLY A 60 1.95 7.13 9.27
N MET A 61 2.22 7.05 7.97
CA MET A 61 3.58 6.93 7.43
C MET A 61 4.12 8.24 6.83
N LEU A 62 3.40 9.35 6.96
CA LEU A 62 3.85 10.66 6.49
C LEU A 62 4.87 11.28 7.48
N PHE A 63 6.00 10.58 7.64
CA PHE A 63 7.11 10.89 8.52
C PHE A 63 8.44 10.50 7.87
N LYS A 64 9.54 11.08 8.34
CA LYS A 64 10.89 10.70 7.87
C LYS A 64 11.24 9.24 8.20
N TYR A 65 10.75 8.74 9.33
CA TYR A 65 11.00 7.38 9.81
C TYR A 65 9.70 6.75 10.29
N TYR A 66 9.54 5.45 10.02
CA TYR A 66 8.39 4.67 10.46
C TYR A 66 8.85 3.27 10.88
N THR A 67 8.40 2.84 12.06
CA THR A 67 8.75 1.53 12.62
C THR A 67 7.61 0.55 12.43
N THR A 68 7.89 -0.59 11.81
CA THR A 68 6.93 -1.67 11.61
C THR A 68 7.61 -3.04 11.68
N GLN A 69 6.83 -4.12 11.59
CA GLN A 69 7.36 -5.48 11.61
C GLN A 69 7.96 -5.83 10.24
N SER A 70 9.15 -6.44 10.24
CA SER A 70 9.90 -6.78 9.03
C SER A 70 9.16 -7.69 8.05
N VAL A 71 8.23 -8.51 8.54
CA VAL A 71 7.42 -9.42 7.72
C VAL A 71 6.40 -8.70 6.83
N PHE A 72 6.07 -7.44 7.13
CA PHE A 72 5.19 -6.59 6.32
C PHE A 72 5.98 -5.57 5.47
N CYS A 73 7.30 -5.75 5.39
CA CYS A 73 8.19 -4.97 4.55
C CYS A 73 8.69 -5.85 3.41
N TYR A 74 8.25 -5.56 2.20
CA TYR A 74 8.52 -6.36 1.01
C TYR A 74 9.65 -5.72 0.19
N PRO A 75 10.77 -6.42 -0.06
CA PRO A 75 11.86 -5.87 -0.86
C PRO A 75 11.42 -5.41 -2.24
N ILE A 76 11.79 -4.19 -2.61
CA ILE A 76 11.56 -3.59 -3.93
C ILE A 76 12.76 -3.99 -4.83
N PRO A 77 12.52 -4.68 -5.95
CA PRO A 77 13.57 -5.03 -6.92
C PRO A 77 14.38 -3.81 -7.41
N SER A 78 15.64 -3.99 -7.77
CA SER A 78 16.58 -2.89 -8.13
C SER A 78 16.07 -2.02 -9.29
N GLN A 79 15.34 -2.61 -10.24
CA GLN A 79 14.78 -1.93 -11.39
C GLN A 79 13.57 -1.03 -11.07
N MET A 80 12.95 -1.20 -9.90
CA MET A 80 11.82 -0.38 -9.46
C MET A 80 12.30 0.82 -8.65
N SER A 81 11.57 1.92 -8.75
CA SER A 81 11.74 3.16 -7.99
C SER A 81 10.99 3.13 -6.66
N PHE A 82 11.25 4.11 -5.78
CA PHE A 82 10.48 4.27 -4.55
C PHE A 82 9.03 4.69 -4.83
N GLU A 83 8.78 5.50 -5.87
CA GLU A 83 7.43 5.88 -6.28
C GLU A 83 6.61 4.64 -6.68
N GLU A 84 7.20 3.75 -7.50
CA GLU A 84 6.55 2.50 -7.87
C GLU A 84 6.30 1.60 -6.66
N GLY A 85 7.23 1.58 -5.70
CA GLY A 85 7.05 0.89 -4.42
C GLY A 85 5.91 1.46 -3.56
N ALA A 86 5.72 2.78 -3.55
CA ALA A 86 4.63 3.44 -2.83
C ALA A 86 3.25 3.11 -3.42
N LEU A 87 3.19 2.85 -4.74
CA LEU A 87 1.96 2.47 -5.44
C LEU A 87 1.58 0.99 -5.28
N VAL A 88 2.41 0.17 -4.62
CA VAL A 88 2.10 -1.25 -4.40
C VAL A 88 0.82 -1.40 -3.58
N GLU A 89 0.68 -0.69 -2.46
CA GLU A 89 -0.50 -0.78 -1.59
C GLU A 89 -1.82 -0.49 -2.33
N PRO A 90 -2.02 0.67 -2.98
CA PRO A 90 -3.29 0.94 -3.64
C PRO A 90 -3.59 -0.03 -4.78
N LEU A 91 -2.55 -0.51 -5.48
CA LEU A 91 -2.71 -1.48 -6.54
C LEU A 91 -3.09 -2.88 -6.03
N THR A 92 -2.64 -3.28 -4.84
CA THR A 92 -3.08 -4.55 -4.23
C THR A 92 -4.57 -4.55 -3.90
N VAL A 93 -5.14 -3.41 -3.51
CA VAL A 93 -6.59 -3.26 -3.30
C VAL A 93 -7.33 -3.38 -4.63
N ALA A 94 -6.88 -2.69 -5.67
CA ALA A 94 -7.48 -2.77 -7.01
C ALA A 94 -7.46 -4.21 -7.57
N MET A 95 -6.37 -4.95 -7.37
CA MET A 95 -6.28 -6.37 -7.76
C MET A 95 -7.32 -7.23 -7.04
N GLN A 96 -7.52 -7.02 -5.73
CA GLN A 96 -8.52 -7.76 -4.97
C GLN A 96 -9.94 -7.45 -5.43
N VAL A 97 -10.26 -6.19 -5.74
CA VAL A 97 -11.53 -5.81 -6.37
C VAL A 97 -11.73 -6.56 -7.68
N ALA A 98 -10.73 -6.53 -8.57
CA ALA A 98 -10.80 -7.20 -9.87
C ALA A 98 -11.02 -8.72 -9.72
N LYS A 99 -10.35 -9.36 -8.75
CA LYS A 99 -10.54 -10.79 -8.43
C LYS A 99 -11.96 -11.09 -7.94
N ALA A 100 -12.48 -10.27 -7.02
CA ALA A 100 -13.83 -10.44 -6.48
C ALA A 100 -14.90 -10.27 -7.58
N VAL A 101 -14.82 -9.18 -8.35
CA VAL A 101 -15.72 -8.91 -9.47
C VAL A 101 -15.63 -10.02 -10.52
N GLY A 102 -14.41 -10.46 -10.87
CA GLY A 102 -14.20 -11.55 -11.81
C GLY A 102 -14.86 -12.87 -11.36
N THR A 103 -14.83 -13.16 -10.06
CA THR A 103 -15.47 -14.35 -9.47
C THR A 103 -17.00 -14.25 -9.56
N VAL A 104 -17.57 -13.09 -9.21
CA VAL A 104 -19.02 -12.83 -9.30
C VAL A 104 -19.50 -12.91 -10.75
N CYS A 105 -18.78 -12.29 -11.68
CA CYS A 105 -19.13 -12.31 -13.11
C CYS A 105 -19.08 -13.73 -13.69
N LYS A 106 -18.15 -14.57 -13.25
CA LYS A 106 -18.09 -15.98 -13.65
C LYS A 106 -19.29 -16.80 -13.13
N ALA A 107 -19.71 -16.57 -11.89
CA ALA A 107 -20.79 -17.32 -11.27
C ALA A 107 -22.19 -16.87 -11.72
N TYR A 108 -22.37 -15.58 -11.99
CA TYR A 108 -23.70 -14.97 -12.17
C TYR A 108 -23.87 -14.17 -13.48
N GLY A 109 -22.87 -14.20 -14.36
CA GLY A 109 -22.85 -13.47 -15.63
C GLY A 109 -22.33 -12.03 -15.55
N ALA A 110 -22.03 -11.44 -16.71
CA ALA A 110 -21.49 -10.08 -16.83
C ALA A 110 -22.49 -8.98 -16.41
N LYS A 111 -22.00 -7.74 -16.24
CA LYS A 111 -22.77 -6.53 -15.86
C LYS A 111 -23.39 -6.60 -14.46
N LYS A 112 -22.56 -6.82 -13.43
CA LYS A 112 -22.98 -6.75 -12.03
C LYS A 112 -22.46 -5.48 -11.37
N VAL A 113 -23.27 -4.90 -10.49
CA VAL A 113 -22.81 -3.88 -9.54
C VAL A 113 -22.38 -4.60 -8.28
N VAL A 114 -21.08 -4.59 -7.99
CA VAL A 114 -20.52 -5.15 -6.76
C VAL A 114 -20.23 -4.00 -5.81
N ARG A 115 -20.84 -4.05 -4.62
CA ARG A 115 -20.59 -3.10 -3.53
C ARG A 115 -20.05 -3.86 -2.33
N GLY A 116 -18.97 -3.37 -1.75
CA GLY A 116 -18.34 -4.00 -0.59
C GLY A 116 -17.11 -3.24 -0.14
N SER A 117 -16.51 -3.71 0.94
CA SER A 117 -15.21 -3.26 1.43
C SER A 117 -14.20 -4.39 1.25
N ILE A 118 -13.03 -4.08 0.70
CA ILE A 118 -12.00 -5.07 0.44
C ILE A 118 -10.64 -4.53 0.82
N ARG A 119 -9.76 -5.42 1.26
CA ARG A 119 -8.35 -5.16 1.56
C ARG A 119 -7.51 -6.28 0.96
N TYR A 120 -6.21 -6.04 0.84
CA TYR A 120 -5.22 -7.03 0.45
C TYR A 120 -5.15 -8.20 1.43
N THR A 121 -4.71 -9.37 0.94
CA THR A 121 -4.52 -10.61 1.71
C THR A 121 -3.08 -11.06 1.57
N ALA A 122 -2.70 -12.16 2.24
CA ALA A 122 -1.37 -12.73 2.11
C ALA A 122 -1.00 -12.96 0.63
N GLY A 123 0.23 -12.60 0.26
CA GLY A 123 0.77 -12.75 -1.10
C GLY A 123 0.40 -11.64 -2.08
N CYS A 124 -0.54 -10.73 -1.75
CA CYS A 124 -0.92 -9.65 -2.66
C CYS A 124 0.24 -8.72 -3.00
N PHE A 125 1.00 -8.29 -1.98
CA PHE A 125 2.12 -7.36 -2.15
C PHE A 125 3.20 -7.95 -3.07
N SER A 126 3.60 -9.20 -2.82
CA SER A 126 4.55 -9.91 -3.69
C SER A 126 4.05 -10.01 -5.13
N ALA A 127 2.78 -10.39 -5.33
CA ALA A 127 2.20 -10.50 -6.67
C ALA A 127 2.20 -9.16 -7.43
N ILE A 128 1.88 -8.05 -6.75
CA ILE A 128 1.92 -6.72 -7.36
C ILE A 128 3.35 -6.27 -7.66
N LEU A 129 4.29 -6.49 -6.74
CA LEU A 129 5.71 -6.23 -6.98
C LEU A 129 6.20 -6.97 -8.24
N ASP A 130 5.86 -8.25 -8.39
CA ASP A 130 6.22 -9.04 -9.58
C ASP A 130 5.59 -8.49 -10.86
N LEU A 131 4.33 -8.06 -10.81
CA LEU A 131 3.63 -7.50 -11.97
C LEU A 131 4.23 -6.15 -12.42
N ILE A 132 4.60 -5.28 -11.48
CA ILE A 132 5.28 -4.02 -11.80
C ILE A 132 6.71 -4.31 -12.29
N ALA A 133 7.46 -5.14 -11.57
CA ALA A 133 8.86 -5.47 -11.87
C ALA A 133 9.02 -6.15 -13.24
N SER A 134 8.03 -6.94 -13.68
CA SER A 134 8.00 -7.58 -15.00
C SER A 134 7.49 -6.67 -16.12
N GLY A 135 7.08 -5.43 -15.81
CA GLY A 135 6.53 -4.49 -16.78
C GLY A 135 5.11 -4.83 -17.26
N LYS A 136 4.43 -5.80 -16.63
CA LYS A 136 3.05 -6.15 -16.96
C LYS A 136 2.05 -5.08 -16.52
N ILE A 137 2.41 -4.29 -15.51
CA ILE A 137 1.66 -3.12 -15.07
C ILE A 137 2.61 -1.91 -15.04
N ASP A 138 2.28 -0.89 -15.83
CA ASP A 138 2.93 0.42 -15.76
C ASP A 138 2.16 1.32 -14.80
N VAL A 139 2.72 1.56 -13.61
CA VAL A 139 2.11 2.39 -12.57
C VAL A 139 2.51 3.86 -12.67
N LYS A 140 3.48 4.23 -13.53
CA LYS A 140 4.02 5.59 -13.59
C LYS A 140 2.96 6.62 -13.97
N ARG A 141 2.00 6.19 -14.81
CA ARG A 141 0.86 7.01 -15.25
C ARG A 141 -0.17 7.28 -14.16
N LEU A 142 -0.13 6.55 -13.05
CA LEU A 142 -1.06 6.75 -11.93
C LEU A 142 -0.67 7.96 -11.07
N VAL A 143 0.59 8.42 -11.14
CA VAL A 143 1.04 9.63 -10.45
C VAL A 143 0.86 10.82 -11.37
N THR A 144 -0.24 11.54 -11.19
CA THR A 144 -0.59 12.69 -12.02
C THR A 144 0.12 13.95 -11.56
N ILE A 145 0.33 14.09 -10.26
CA ILE A 145 0.80 15.33 -9.61
C ILE A 145 1.83 14.97 -8.52
N ARG A 146 2.86 15.81 -8.39
CA ARG A 146 3.93 15.65 -7.41
C ARG A 146 4.08 16.93 -6.60
N PHE A 147 4.12 16.75 -5.28
CA PHE A 147 4.39 17.81 -4.32
C PHE A 147 5.68 17.51 -3.56
N ALA A 148 6.46 18.56 -3.29
CA ALA A 148 7.51 18.49 -2.28
C ALA A 148 6.87 18.29 -0.91
N PHE A 149 7.62 17.73 0.04
CA PHE A 149 7.10 17.50 1.40
C PHE A 149 6.66 18.79 2.10
N GLU A 150 7.33 19.91 1.81
CA GLU A 150 6.98 21.23 2.33
C GLU A 150 5.60 21.71 1.83
N GLN A 151 5.10 21.12 0.74
CA GLN A 151 3.83 21.47 0.12
C GLN A 151 2.70 20.50 0.51
N VAL A 152 2.81 19.88 1.69
CA VAL A 152 1.87 18.86 2.17
C VAL A 152 0.46 19.43 2.35
N GLU A 153 0.34 20.68 2.81
CA GLU A 153 -0.95 21.32 3.05
C GLU A 153 -1.69 21.53 1.73
N GLU A 154 -1.00 22.07 0.72
CA GLU A 154 -1.55 22.27 -0.63
C GLU A 154 -1.95 20.95 -1.29
N ALA A 155 -1.17 19.88 -1.05
CA ALA A 155 -1.49 18.54 -1.53
C ALA A 155 -2.81 18.01 -0.95
N PHE A 156 -3.04 18.20 0.36
CA PHE A 156 -4.29 17.80 1.01
C PHE A 156 -5.49 18.69 0.65
N GLU A 157 -5.26 19.99 0.47
CA GLU A 157 -6.27 20.91 -0.03
C GLU A 157 -6.76 20.49 -1.42
N LEU A 158 -5.84 20.16 -2.33
CA LEU A 158 -6.19 19.65 -3.66
C LEU A 158 -7.04 18.37 -3.59
N LEU A 159 -6.70 17.43 -2.70
CA LEU A 159 -7.45 16.19 -2.52
C LEU A 159 -8.87 16.42 -1.99
N SER A 160 -9.09 17.54 -1.30
CA SER A 160 -10.37 17.91 -0.71
C SER A 160 -11.29 18.70 -1.66
N ARG A 161 -10.76 19.18 -2.79
CA ARG A 161 -11.51 19.93 -3.80
C ARG A 161 -12.28 19.00 -4.75
N GLU A 162 -13.41 19.51 -5.26
CA GLU A 162 -14.16 18.85 -6.34
C GLU A 162 -13.46 19.05 -7.69
N ASP A 163 -12.89 20.24 -7.92
CA ASP A 163 -12.10 20.60 -9.10
C ASP A 163 -10.61 20.29 -8.87
N LYS A 164 -10.20 19.06 -9.17
CA LYS A 164 -8.83 18.57 -8.91
C LYS A 164 -7.77 19.07 -9.92
N ALA A 165 -7.95 20.27 -10.48
CA ALA A 165 -7.03 20.86 -11.45
C ALA A 165 -5.89 21.63 -10.76
N VAL A 166 -4.69 21.59 -11.33
CA VAL A 166 -3.52 22.35 -10.84
C VAL A 166 -2.88 23.10 -12.00
N GLU A 167 -2.74 24.42 -11.89
CA GLU A 167 -2.07 25.22 -12.93
C GLU A 167 -0.63 24.75 -13.16
N GLY A 168 -0.28 24.48 -14.43
CA GLY A 168 1.07 24.07 -14.82
C GLY A 168 1.40 22.58 -14.60
N GLN A 169 0.48 21.77 -14.07
CA GLN A 169 0.57 20.31 -14.03
C GLN A 169 -0.68 19.73 -14.71
N GLY A 170 -0.48 18.96 -15.79
CA GLY A 170 -1.46 18.70 -16.85
C GLY A 170 -2.92 18.43 -16.44
N ASP A 171 -3.85 18.84 -17.30
CA ASP A 171 -5.28 18.59 -17.15
C ASP A 171 -5.59 17.09 -17.08
N GLY A 172 -6.03 16.61 -15.93
CA GLY A 172 -6.46 15.23 -15.75
C GLY A 172 -7.11 14.97 -14.40
N GLU A 173 -7.97 13.95 -14.32
CA GLU A 173 -8.45 13.44 -13.04
C GLU A 173 -7.26 13.06 -12.15
N VAL A 174 -7.21 13.59 -10.93
CA VAL A 174 -6.16 13.20 -9.97
C VAL A 174 -6.41 11.77 -9.51
N ILE A 175 -5.57 10.86 -10.00
CA ILE A 175 -5.61 9.44 -9.65
C ILE A 175 -4.85 9.19 -8.35
N ASN A 176 -3.66 9.79 -8.19
CA ASN A 176 -2.87 9.74 -6.95
C ASN A 176 -1.99 11.00 -6.81
N VAL A 177 -1.88 11.49 -5.57
CA VAL A 177 -0.93 12.54 -5.18
C VAL A 177 0.26 11.89 -4.49
N MET A 178 1.47 12.19 -4.95
CA MET A 178 2.69 11.75 -4.29
C MET A 178 3.37 12.90 -3.54
N ILE A 179 3.57 12.71 -2.24
CA ILE A 179 4.32 13.61 -1.37
C ILE A 179 5.64 12.92 -1.03
N ALA A 180 6.76 13.53 -1.43
CA ALA A 180 8.08 12.95 -1.24
C ALA A 180 8.99 13.91 -0.47
N GLY A 181 9.68 13.39 0.55
CA GLY A 181 10.78 14.11 1.21
C GLY A 181 12.05 14.06 0.36
N ARG A 182 12.80 15.18 0.31
CA ARG A 182 14.15 15.17 -0.26
C ARG A 182 15.09 14.35 0.62
N LYS A 183 16.03 13.68 -0.03
CA LYS A 183 17.18 13.06 0.60
C LYS A 183 18.23 14.16 0.74
N ASP A 184 18.34 14.75 1.92
CA ASP A 184 19.52 15.54 2.28
C ASP A 184 20.73 14.60 2.47
#